data_AF-A0A9Q3E4B1-F1
#
_entry.id   AF-A0A9Q3E4B1-F1
#
_cell.length_a   1.000
_cell.length_b   1.000
_cell.length_c   1.000
_cell.angle_alpha   90.00
_cell.angle_beta   90.00
_cell.angle_gamma   90.00
#
_symmetry.space_group_name_H-M   'P 1'
#
loop_
_entity.id
_entity.type
_entity.pdbx_description
1 polymer ?
#
loop_
_entity_poly.entity_id
_entity_poly.type
_entity_poly.pdbx_seq_one_letter_code
_entity_poly.pdbx_strand_id
1 'polypeptide(L)'
;MVGQIAAGHTFSLAFCYMEQENDNGYIWALQELKMSFQPSIIPKVIISDHEPALKMAIELVFPSSIHNYCTWHISKNLIQNCRKYFQEDDWKDYQTSWNLLVSSKSTEEYENNLEKIKEKSKDYSGAWSYISSNLLPFKKKFVTAWASQHPHLGNQASSRVESAHSYIKSFINNSNGELSTVFQNFKTEIDIQLKHIHHTMGKERVLKLTYFSPPFNQLLGTISIKAIKIIEDQFQKLKHQPNLQPCSKTLTNGMGIPCSHKIEKLLNTKGYIGSEDFHPQWNLLYNPLEVGDILFLICVIVVMLKSCLTGP
;
A
#
# COMPACT_ATOMS: atom_id res chain seq x y z
N MET A 1 -4.91 -7.20 10.23
CA MET A 1 -4.33 -5.96 9.68
C MET A 1 -2.82 -6.10 9.70
N VAL A 2 -2.14 -5.55 8.68
CA VAL A 2 -0.69 -5.62 8.60
C VAL A 2 -0.07 -4.24 8.42
N GLY A 3 1.16 -4.10 8.90
CA GLY A 3 2.03 -2.96 8.66
C GLY A 3 3.23 -3.34 7.80
N GLN A 4 4.07 -2.35 7.50
CA GLN A 4 5.31 -2.54 6.77
C GLN A 4 6.47 -1.84 7.49
N ILE A 5 7.64 -2.49 7.51
CA ILE A 5 8.89 -1.88 7.99
C ILE A 5 9.67 -1.20 6.86
N ALA A 6 10.70 -0.43 7.18
CA ALA A 6 11.57 0.27 6.22
C ALA A 6 12.11 -0.65 5.11
N ALA A 7 12.67 -1.81 5.48
CA ALA A 7 13.17 -2.82 4.54
C ALA A 7 12.08 -3.42 3.62
N GLY A 8 10.81 -3.11 3.88
CA GLY A 8 9.68 -3.52 3.06
C GLY A 8 9.06 -4.85 3.45
N HIS A 9 9.47 -5.46 4.56
CA HIS A 9 8.80 -6.64 5.13
C HIS A 9 7.47 -6.24 5.75
N THR A 10 6.51 -7.17 5.66
CA THR A 10 5.18 -7.04 6.24
C THR A 10 5.19 -7.61 7.66
N PHE A 11 4.43 -7.02 8.57
CA PHE A 11 4.23 -7.57 9.91
C PHE A 11 2.75 -7.50 10.32
N SER A 12 2.32 -8.45 11.15
CA SER A 12 0.98 -8.52 11.70
C SER A 12 0.81 -7.47 12.80
N LEU A 13 -0.18 -6.61 12.65
CA LEU A 13 -0.48 -5.56 13.62
C LEU A 13 -1.60 -5.98 14.57
N ALA A 14 -2.68 -6.53 14.00
CA ALA A 14 -3.86 -6.92 14.74
C ALA A 14 -4.56 -8.07 14.03
N PHE A 15 -5.15 -8.94 14.84
CA PHE A 15 -5.99 -10.05 14.42
C PHE A 15 -7.39 -9.78 14.97
N CYS A 16 -8.41 -10.02 14.17
CA CYS A 16 -9.78 -9.77 14.60
C CYS A 16 -10.67 -10.91 14.12
N TYR A 17 -11.37 -11.51 15.08
CA TYR A 17 -12.49 -12.41 14.81
C TYR A 17 -13.75 -11.59 14.96
N MET A 18 -14.51 -11.48 13.88
CA MET A 18 -15.81 -10.82 13.88
C MET A 18 -16.85 -11.83 13.44
N GLU A 19 -18.00 -11.81 14.12
CA GLU A 19 -19.13 -12.65 13.77
C GLU A 19 -19.76 -12.22 12.44
N GLN A 20 -19.79 -10.91 12.16
CA GLN A 20 -20.42 -10.34 10.97
C GLN A 20 -19.57 -9.23 10.36
N GLU A 21 -19.44 -9.25 9.03
CA GLU A 21 -18.77 -8.23 8.22
C GLU A 21 -19.74 -7.09 7.88
N ASN A 22 -20.24 -6.39 8.90
CA ASN A 22 -21.19 -5.29 8.75
C ASN A 22 -20.66 -4.00 9.38
N ASP A 23 -21.42 -2.91 9.25
CA ASP A 23 -21.08 -1.58 9.76
C ASP A 23 -20.62 -1.61 11.23
N ASN A 24 -21.40 -2.23 12.11
CA ASN A 24 -21.11 -2.30 13.54
C ASN A 24 -19.86 -3.14 13.82
N GLY A 25 -19.69 -4.27 13.12
CA GLY A 25 -18.52 -5.14 13.26
C GLY A 25 -17.23 -4.40 12.90
N TYR A 26 -17.21 -3.72 11.75
CA TYR A 26 -16.05 -2.94 11.34
C TYR A 26 -15.76 -1.75 12.26
N ILE A 27 -16.80 -1.03 12.70
CA ILE A 27 -16.63 0.10 13.64
C ILE A 27 -15.99 -0.39 14.93
N TRP A 28 -16.54 -1.46 15.53
CA TRP A 28 -16.01 -2.04 16.76
C TRP A 28 -14.54 -2.47 16.58
N ALA A 29 -14.24 -3.25 15.53
CA ALA A 29 -12.87 -3.75 15.32
C ALA A 29 -11.85 -2.61 15.12
N LEU A 30 -12.24 -1.55 14.42
CA LEU A 30 -11.38 -0.37 14.24
C LEU A 30 -11.24 0.46 15.52
N GLN A 31 -12.27 0.52 16.37
CA GLN A 31 -12.20 1.17 17.67
C GLN A 31 -11.23 0.45 18.62
N GLU A 32 -11.31 -0.88 18.70
CA GLU A 32 -10.38 -1.71 19.48
C GLU A 32 -8.93 -1.53 19.00
N LEU A 33 -8.74 -1.52 17.68
CA LEU A 33 -7.44 -1.21 17.10
C LEU A 33 -6.96 0.19 17.52
N LYS A 34 -7.85 1.19 17.44
CA LYS A 34 -7.50 2.58 17.79
C LYS A 34 -7.04 2.71 19.23
N MET A 35 -7.62 1.93 20.15
CA MET A 35 -7.19 1.90 21.56
C MET A 35 -5.77 1.35 21.75
N SER A 36 -5.28 0.54 20.82
CA SER A 36 -3.90 0.02 20.85
C SER A 36 -2.86 1.05 20.42
N PHE A 37 -3.29 2.18 19.82
CA PHE A 37 -2.40 3.26 19.42
C PHE A 37 -2.31 4.35 20.49
N GLN A 38 -1.12 4.96 20.63
CA GLN A 38 -1.03 6.23 21.35
C GLN A 38 -1.74 7.34 20.54
N PRO A 39 -2.32 8.36 21.17
CA PRO A 39 -3.03 9.43 20.47
C PRO A 39 -2.19 10.16 19.41
N SER A 40 -0.86 10.26 19.62
CA SER A 40 0.11 10.83 18.68
C SER A 40 0.52 9.89 17.53
N ILE A 41 0.09 8.62 17.59
CA ILE A 41 0.57 7.52 16.75
C ILE A 41 -0.62 6.91 16.00
N ILE A 42 -1.26 7.71 15.15
CA ILE A 42 -2.35 7.23 14.30
C ILE A 42 -1.88 6.99 12.85
N PRO A 43 -2.38 5.95 12.16
CA PRO A 43 -2.08 5.72 10.75
C PRO A 43 -2.44 6.94 9.89
N LYS A 44 -1.48 7.51 9.16
CA LYS A 44 -1.77 8.62 8.23
C LYS A 44 -2.50 8.18 6.97
N VAL A 45 -2.21 6.98 6.48
CA VAL A 45 -2.81 6.41 5.28
C VAL A 45 -3.30 5.00 5.61
N ILE A 46 -4.58 4.77 5.34
CA ILE A 46 -5.22 3.45 5.47
C ILE A 46 -5.61 3.00 4.08
N ILE A 47 -5.25 1.77 3.75
CA ILE A 47 -5.67 1.12 2.50
C ILE A 47 -6.66 0.04 2.88
N SER A 48 -7.80 -0.01 2.18
CA SER A 48 -8.86 -1.00 2.40
C SER A 48 -9.36 -1.59 1.08
N ASP A 49 -10.18 -2.62 1.20
CA ASP A 49 -10.98 -3.13 0.09
C ASP A 49 -12.04 -2.12 -0.30
N HIS A 50 -12.59 -2.28 -1.50
CA HIS A 50 -13.71 -1.49 -1.98
C HIS A 50 -15.02 -2.01 -1.36
N GLU A 51 -15.16 -1.81 -0.05
CA GLU A 51 -16.30 -2.26 0.78
C GLU A 51 -16.94 -1.04 1.48
N PRO A 52 -18.21 -0.72 1.17
CA PRO A 52 -18.92 0.43 1.76
C PRO A 52 -18.91 0.48 3.29
N ALA A 53 -19.17 -0.64 3.96
CA ALA A 53 -19.24 -0.70 5.42
C ALA A 53 -17.88 -0.36 6.06
N LEU A 54 -16.80 -0.93 5.50
CA LEU A 54 -15.44 -0.68 5.96
C LEU A 54 -15.00 0.76 5.67
N LYS A 55 -15.36 1.34 4.51
CA LYS A 55 -15.09 2.76 4.22
C LYS A 55 -15.72 3.65 5.30
N MET A 56 -17.00 3.43 5.61
CA MET A 56 -17.72 4.22 6.60
C MET A 56 -17.05 4.11 7.98
N ALA A 57 -16.73 2.89 8.41
CA ALA A 57 -16.06 2.65 9.68
C ALA A 57 -14.69 3.35 9.77
N ILE A 58 -13.89 3.33 8.70
CA ILE A 58 -12.60 4.04 8.65
C ILE A 58 -12.81 5.55 8.79
N GLU A 59 -13.73 6.14 8.04
CA GLU A 59 -13.98 7.58 8.07
C GLU A 59 -14.53 8.04 9.43
N LEU A 60 -15.28 7.18 10.13
CA LEU A 60 -15.78 7.44 11.48
C LEU A 60 -14.68 7.33 12.55
N VAL A 61 -13.91 6.25 12.54
CA VAL A 61 -12.96 5.93 13.61
C VAL A 61 -11.61 6.64 13.43
N PHE A 62 -11.17 6.81 12.18
CA PHE A 62 -9.91 7.43 11.78
C PHE A 62 -10.12 8.63 10.85
N PRO A 63 -10.85 9.69 11.29
CA PRO A 63 -11.26 10.80 10.41
C PRO A 63 -10.09 11.62 9.87
N SER A 64 -8.95 11.63 10.56
CA SER A 64 -7.72 12.32 10.14
C SER A 64 -6.85 11.49 9.20
N SER A 65 -7.18 10.21 8.99
CA SER A 65 -6.43 9.32 8.11
C SER A 65 -6.91 9.44 6.67
N ILE A 66 -5.97 9.46 5.74
CA ILE A 66 -6.29 9.38 4.32
C ILE A 66 -6.66 7.93 3.98
N HIS A 67 -7.86 7.75 3.45
CA HIS A 67 -8.36 6.44 3.06
C HIS A 67 -8.25 6.23 1.55
N ASN A 68 -7.43 5.27 1.16
CA ASN A 68 -7.28 4.79 -0.21
C ASN A 68 -7.87 3.38 -0.38
N TYR A 69 -8.32 3.07 -1.59
CA TYR A 69 -8.73 1.71 -1.94
C TYR A 69 -7.57 0.92 -2.53
N CYS A 70 -7.58 -0.37 -2.23
CA CYS A 70 -6.66 -1.31 -2.81
C CYS A 70 -6.93 -1.47 -4.31
N THR A 71 -5.94 -1.16 -5.14
CA THR A 71 -6.04 -1.24 -6.60
C THR A 71 -6.26 -2.67 -7.08
N TRP A 72 -5.76 -3.67 -6.34
CA TRP A 72 -6.02 -5.08 -6.65
C TRP A 72 -7.51 -5.43 -6.48
N HIS A 73 -8.13 -5.01 -5.37
CA HIS A 73 -9.56 -5.23 -5.14
C HIS A 73 -10.43 -4.43 -6.11
N ILE A 74 -10.02 -3.22 -6.50
CA ILE A 74 -10.66 -2.48 -7.59
C ILE A 74 -10.62 -3.27 -8.89
N SER A 75 -9.45 -3.82 -9.27
CA SER A 75 -9.32 -4.65 -10.46
C SER A 75 -10.08 -5.98 -10.37
N LYS A 76 -10.17 -6.59 -9.18
CA LYS A 76 -10.99 -7.78 -8.94
C LYS A 76 -12.48 -7.48 -9.13
N ASN A 77 -12.95 -6.35 -8.58
CA ASN A 77 -14.33 -5.89 -8.75
C ASN A 77 -14.65 -5.60 -10.22
N LEU A 78 -13.69 -5.03 -10.97
CA LEU A 78 -13.80 -4.87 -12.41
C LEU A 78 -13.94 -6.23 -13.11
N ILE A 79 -13.03 -7.17 -12.85
CA ILE A 79 -13.06 -8.52 -13.47
C ILE A 79 -14.40 -9.20 -13.18
N GLN A 80 -14.82 -9.26 -11.92
CA GLN A 80 -16.03 -9.96 -11.49
C GLN A 80 -17.30 -9.43 -12.15
N ASN A 81 -17.39 -8.10 -12.34
CA ASN A 81 -18.62 -7.48 -12.83
C ASN A 81 -18.59 -7.15 -14.32
N CYS A 82 -17.41 -6.94 -14.91
CA CYS A 82 -17.28 -6.50 -16.29
C CYS A 82 -16.86 -7.62 -17.25
N ARG A 83 -16.06 -8.61 -16.83
CA ARG A 83 -15.46 -9.64 -17.73
C ARG A 83 -16.49 -10.34 -18.61
N LYS A 84 -17.68 -10.60 -18.06
CA LYS A 84 -18.79 -11.30 -18.73
C LYS A 84 -19.34 -10.58 -19.98
N TYR A 85 -19.05 -9.29 -20.15
CA TYR A 85 -19.53 -8.52 -21.31
C TYR A 85 -18.59 -8.61 -22.51
N PHE A 86 -17.35 -9.08 -22.33
CA PHE A 86 -16.30 -9.00 -23.35
C PHE A 86 -15.92 -10.39 -23.88
N GLN A 87 -15.52 -10.44 -25.15
CA GLN A 87 -14.73 -11.55 -25.69
C GLN A 87 -13.29 -11.50 -25.12
N GLU A 88 -12.52 -12.58 -25.30
CA GLU A 88 -11.20 -12.72 -24.68
C GLU A 88 -10.21 -11.61 -25.08
N ASP A 89 -10.12 -11.27 -26.36
CA ASP A 89 -9.17 -10.26 -26.84
C ASP A 89 -9.61 -8.84 -26.48
N ASP A 90 -10.91 -8.54 -26.61
CA ASP A 90 -11.48 -7.26 -26.18
C ASP A 90 -11.30 -7.04 -24.68
N TRP A 91 -11.43 -8.11 -23.88
CA TRP A 91 -11.20 -8.05 -22.45
C TRP A 91 -9.75 -7.68 -22.11
N LYS A 92 -8.76 -8.28 -22.78
CA LYS A 92 -7.34 -7.99 -22.53
C LYS A 92 -7.01 -6.54 -22.86
N ASP A 93 -7.52 -6.03 -23.98
CA ASP A 93 -7.35 -4.65 -24.38
C ASP A 93 -8.07 -3.68 -23.43
N TYR A 94 -9.29 -4.01 -23.00
CA TYR A 94 -10.04 -3.25 -22.01
C TYR A 94 -9.31 -3.20 -20.66
N GLN A 95 -8.83 -4.34 -20.17
CA GLN A 95 -8.07 -4.44 -18.92
C GLN A 95 -6.77 -3.65 -18.98
N THR A 96 -6.08 -3.66 -20.12
CA THR A 96 -4.87 -2.85 -20.34
C THR A 96 -5.20 -1.36 -20.26
N SER A 97 -6.30 -0.93 -20.91
CA SER A 97 -6.77 0.45 -20.89
C SER A 97 -7.18 0.89 -19.48
N TRP A 98 -7.81 -0.02 -18.71
CA TRP A 98 -8.18 0.22 -17.32
C TRP A 98 -6.95 0.40 -16.44
N ASN A 99 -5.94 -0.45 -16.60
CA ASN A 99 -4.68 -0.34 -15.86
C ASN A 99 -3.97 0.98 -16.18
N LEU A 100 -4.01 1.44 -17.43
CA LEU A 100 -3.51 2.76 -17.83
C LEU A 100 -4.30 3.90 -17.17
N LEU A 101 -5.64 3.80 -17.10
CA LEU A 101 -6.48 4.77 -16.40
C LEU A 101 -6.14 4.86 -14.90
N VAL A 102 -5.96 3.72 -14.22
CA VAL A 102 -5.65 3.67 -12.78
C VAL A 102 -4.23 4.18 -12.49
N SER A 103 -3.29 3.94 -13.41
CA SER A 103 -1.90 4.39 -13.29
C SER A 103 -1.63 5.81 -13.76
N SER A 104 -2.65 6.51 -14.28
CA SER A 104 -2.57 7.92 -14.67
C SER A 104 -2.00 8.79 -13.54
N LYS A 105 -0.95 9.56 -13.86
CA LYS A 105 -0.16 10.33 -12.89
C LYS A 105 -0.56 11.80 -12.83
N SER A 106 -1.38 12.27 -13.76
CA SER A 106 -1.96 13.61 -13.79
C SER A 106 -3.47 13.54 -14.08
N THR A 107 -4.17 14.66 -13.85
CA THR A 107 -5.59 14.77 -14.19
C THR A 107 -5.80 14.71 -15.70
N GLU A 108 -4.94 15.35 -16.48
CA GLU A 108 -4.95 15.30 -17.95
C GLU A 108 -4.76 13.87 -18.49
N GLU A 109 -3.77 13.12 -17.97
CA GLU A 109 -3.57 11.73 -18.37
C GLU A 109 -4.77 10.85 -18.02
N TYR A 110 -5.41 11.11 -16.89
CA TYR A 110 -6.63 10.41 -16.48
C TYR A 110 -7.80 10.72 -17.43
N GLU A 111 -8.02 11.99 -17.78
CA GLU A 111 -9.10 12.41 -18.67
C GLU A 111 -8.93 11.79 -20.06
N ASN A 112 -7.72 11.85 -20.63
CA ASN A 112 -7.37 11.21 -21.90
C ASN A 112 -7.59 9.69 -21.87
N ASN A 113 -7.19 9.01 -20.79
CA ASN A 113 -7.40 7.57 -20.66
C ASN A 113 -8.87 7.21 -20.40
N LEU A 114 -9.63 8.10 -19.74
CA LEU A 114 -11.06 7.90 -19.48
C LEU A 114 -11.86 7.99 -20.78
N GLU A 115 -11.50 8.88 -21.69
CA GLU A 115 -12.10 8.95 -23.03
C GLU A 115 -11.90 7.65 -23.81
N LYS A 116 -10.68 7.08 -23.78
CA LYS A 116 -10.42 5.77 -24.41
C LYS A 116 -11.29 4.66 -23.81
N ILE A 117 -11.47 4.66 -22.48
CA ILE A 117 -12.36 3.70 -21.82
C ILE A 117 -13.81 3.91 -22.21
N LYS A 118 -14.28 5.17 -22.29
CA LYS A 118 -15.65 5.48 -22.75
C LYS A 118 -15.88 4.98 -24.17
N GLU A 119 -14.94 5.25 -25.08
CA GLU A 119 -15.00 4.79 -26.46
C GLU A 119 -15.11 3.26 -26.53
N LYS A 120 -14.20 2.57 -25.85
CA LYS A 120 -14.18 1.11 -25.77
C LYS A 120 -15.39 0.52 -25.07
N SER A 121 -16.12 1.29 -24.25
CA SER A 121 -17.31 0.81 -23.56
C SER A 121 -18.61 1.06 -24.32
N LYS A 122 -18.58 1.71 -25.51
CA LYS A 122 -19.79 1.98 -26.31
C LYS A 122 -20.55 0.70 -26.66
N ASP A 123 -19.82 -0.35 -27.03
CA ASP A 123 -20.39 -1.66 -27.39
C ASP A 123 -20.69 -2.53 -26.15
N TYR A 124 -20.27 -2.09 -24.95
CA TYR A 124 -20.35 -2.84 -23.70
C TYR A 124 -21.03 -2.03 -22.60
N SER A 125 -22.28 -1.63 -22.84
CA SER A 125 -23.05 -0.75 -21.95
C SER A 125 -23.15 -1.25 -20.51
N GLY A 126 -23.24 -2.57 -20.29
CA GLY A 126 -23.24 -3.17 -18.96
C GLY A 126 -21.92 -2.95 -18.19
N ALA A 127 -20.78 -3.01 -18.88
CA ALA A 127 -19.49 -2.71 -18.27
C ALA A 127 -19.38 -1.22 -17.92
N TRP A 128 -19.78 -0.33 -18.84
CA TRP A 128 -19.81 1.11 -18.59
C TRP A 128 -20.69 1.48 -17.40
N SER A 129 -21.92 0.94 -17.35
CA SER A 129 -22.88 1.18 -16.28
C SER A 129 -22.31 0.80 -14.92
N TYR A 130 -21.64 -0.36 -14.84
CA TYR A 130 -20.99 -0.78 -13.61
C TYR A 130 -19.86 0.15 -13.21
N ILE A 131 -18.88 0.43 -14.09
CA ILE A 131 -17.71 1.23 -13.69
C ILE A 131 -18.09 2.67 -13.35
N SER A 132 -19.02 3.27 -14.10
CA SER A 132 -19.45 4.66 -13.90
C SER A 132 -20.21 4.86 -12.60
N SER A 133 -20.98 3.85 -12.17
CA SER A 133 -21.77 3.91 -10.94
C SER A 133 -21.00 3.45 -9.70
N ASN A 134 -20.10 2.48 -9.85
CA ASN A 134 -19.51 1.78 -8.70
C ASN A 134 -18.03 2.06 -8.47
N LEU A 135 -17.24 2.41 -9.50
CA LEU A 135 -15.78 2.58 -9.36
C LEU A 135 -15.34 4.02 -9.57
N LEU A 136 -15.73 4.64 -10.69
CA LEU A 136 -15.31 6.00 -11.05
C LEU A 136 -15.67 7.09 -10.01
N PRO A 137 -16.79 7.01 -9.26
CA PRO A 137 -17.07 7.98 -8.19
C PRO A 137 -15.97 8.02 -7.12
N PHE A 138 -15.26 6.90 -6.95
CA PHE A 138 -14.18 6.76 -5.97
C PHE A 138 -12.78 6.94 -6.56
N LYS A 139 -12.65 7.46 -7.79
CA LYS A 139 -11.35 7.59 -8.49
C LYS A 139 -10.24 8.21 -7.64
N LYS A 140 -10.58 9.19 -6.79
CA LYS A 140 -9.62 9.88 -5.93
C LYS A 140 -8.95 8.96 -4.90
N LYS A 141 -9.58 7.82 -4.54
CA LYS A 141 -9.08 6.85 -3.56
C LYS A 141 -8.16 5.78 -4.17
N PHE A 142 -8.08 5.61 -5.49
CA PHE A 142 -7.28 4.53 -6.09
C PHE A 142 -6.50 4.90 -7.35
N VAL A 143 -6.85 5.98 -8.05
CA VAL A 143 -6.07 6.43 -9.23
C VAL A 143 -4.83 7.19 -8.74
N THR A 144 -3.69 6.89 -9.34
CA THR A 144 -2.36 7.36 -8.91
C THR A 144 -2.26 8.88 -8.79
N ALA A 145 -2.86 9.63 -9.72
CA ALA A 145 -2.89 11.10 -9.71
C ALA A 145 -3.39 11.73 -8.39
N TRP A 146 -4.30 11.04 -7.69
CA TRP A 146 -4.85 11.49 -6.41
C TRP A 146 -4.35 10.65 -5.23
N ALA A 147 -4.35 9.32 -5.36
CA ALA A 147 -3.96 8.41 -4.28
C ALA A 147 -2.50 8.61 -3.86
N SER A 148 -1.61 9.03 -4.78
CA SER A 148 -0.20 9.31 -4.50
C SER A 148 0.10 10.75 -4.07
N GLN A 149 -0.92 11.55 -3.74
CA GLN A 149 -0.72 12.85 -3.09
C GLN A 149 -0.32 12.71 -1.62
N HIS A 150 -0.57 11.53 -1.04
CA HIS A 150 -0.19 11.17 0.31
C HIS A 150 0.72 9.92 0.28
N PRO A 151 1.67 9.80 1.22
CA PRO A 151 2.67 8.75 1.20
C PRO A 151 2.08 7.39 1.60
N HIS A 152 1.62 6.64 0.59
CA HIS A 152 1.18 5.26 0.71
C HIS A 152 2.35 4.26 0.59
N LEU A 153 3.59 4.73 0.46
CA LEU A 153 4.87 4.02 0.55
C LEU A 153 4.94 2.69 -0.25
N GLY A 154 4.23 2.66 -1.38
CA GLY A 154 4.19 1.52 -2.29
C GLY A 154 3.20 0.43 -1.89
N ASN A 155 2.39 0.68 -0.87
CA ASN A 155 1.22 -0.11 -0.57
C ASN A 155 0.08 0.47 -1.40
N GLN A 156 -0.35 -0.28 -2.41
CA GLN A 156 -1.54 0.01 -3.22
C GLN A 156 -2.30 -1.28 -3.55
N ALA A 157 -1.64 -2.44 -3.46
CA ALA A 157 -2.22 -3.76 -3.64
C ALA A 157 -2.30 -4.53 -2.31
N SER A 158 -3.21 -5.50 -2.23
CA SER A 158 -3.43 -6.37 -1.07
C SER A 158 -2.46 -7.55 -1.01
N SER A 159 -1.52 -7.69 -1.95
CA SER A 159 -0.58 -8.81 -2.01
C SER A 159 0.14 -9.07 -0.67
N ARG A 160 0.47 -8.00 0.07
CA ARG A 160 1.03 -8.09 1.42
C ARG A 160 0.09 -8.74 2.40
N VAL A 161 -1.17 -8.32 2.39
CA VAL A 161 -2.21 -8.84 3.26
C VAL A 161 -2.52 -10.29 2.93
N GLU A 162 -2.67 -10.62 1.65
CA GLU A 162 -2.89 -12.00 1.22
C GLU A 162 -1.71 -12.91 1.59
N SER A 163 -0.48 -12.43 1.45
CA SER A 163 0.71 -13.19 1.87
C SER A 163 0.75 -13.41 3.38
N ALA A 164 0.43 -12.39 4.18
CA ALA A 164 0.37 -12.50 5.63
C ALA A 164 -0.77 -13.42 6.06
N HIS A 165 -1.94 -13.33 5.42
CA HIS A 165 -3.07 -14.20 5.67
C HIS A 165 -2.73 -15.67 5.38
N SER A 166 -2.09 -15.95 4.24
CA SER A 166 -1.63 -17.28 3.88
C SER A 166 -0.60 -17.82 4.89
N TYR A 167 0.35 -16.97 5.30
CA TYR A 167 1.33 -17.29 6.32
C TYR A 167 0.66 -17.64 7.65
N ILE A 168 -0.24 -16.80 8.16
CA ILE A 168 -0.97 -17.04 9.41
C ILE A 168 -1.79 -18.32 9.34
N LYS A 169 -2.48 -18.56 8.21
CA LYS A 169 -3.25 -19.80 7.99
C LYS A 169 -2.38 -21.05 8.09
N SER A 170 -1.10 -20.99 7.72
CA SER A 170 -0.20 -22.14 7.86
C SER A 170 0.07 -22.54 9.32
N PHE A 171 -0.19 -21.64 10.28
CA PHE A 171 -0.12 -21.95 11.72
C PHE A 171 -1.46 -22.42 12.29
N ILE A 172 -2.55 -22.35 11.52
CA ILE A 172 -3.88 -22.82 11.93
C ILE A 172 -4.15 -24.13 11.20
N ASN A 173 -3.76 -25.26 11.82
CA ASN A 173 -3.81 -26.59 11.18
C ASN A 173 -5.22 -27.01 10.73
N ASN A 174 -6.28 -26.68 11.47
CA ASN A 174 -7.66 -27.00 11.11
C ASN A 174 -8.66 -25.96 11.67
N SER A 175 -9.87 -25.93 11.11
CA SER A 175 -10.96 -25.05 11.53
C SER A 175 -11.63 -25.45 12.85
N ASN A 176 -11.19 -26.56 13.46
CA ASN A 176 -11.75 -27.14 14.70
C ASN A 176 -10.80 -26.96 15.89
N GLY A 177 -9.74 -26.16 15.74
CA GLY A 177 -8.76 -25.91 16.79
C GLY A 177 -9.36 -25.11 17.95
N GLU A 178 -8.96 -25.43 19.17
CA GLU A 178 -9.34 -24.66 20.34
C GLU A 178 -8.75 -23.24 20.26
N LEU A 179 -9.53 -22.22 20.65
CA LEU A 179 -9.11 -20.81 20.59
C LEU A 179 -7.78 -20.57 21.34
N SER A 180 -7.56 -21.29 22.45
CA SER A 180 -6.32 -21.25 23.22
C SER A 180 -5.10 -21.67 22.37
N THR A 181 -5.24 -22.72 21.55
CA THR A 181 -4.18 -23.19 20.64
C THR A 181 -3.92 -22.16 19.54
N VAL A 182 -4.97 -21.60 18.96
CA VAL A 182 -4.83 -20.57 17.93
C VAL A 182 -4.13 -19.32 18.48
N PHE A 183 -4.47 -18.92 19.70
CA PHE A 183 -3.82 -17.80 20.38
C PHE A 183 -2.32 -18.05 20.62
N GLN A 184 -1.93 -19.25 21.07
CA GLN A 184 -0.51 -19.60 21.24
C GLN A 184 0.24 -19.62 19.90
N ASN A 185 -0.42 -20.05 18.83
CA ASN A 185 0.14 -20.04 17.49
C ASN A 185 0.37 -18.61 17.00
N PHE A 186 -0.56 -17.69 17.24
CA PHE A 186 -0.36 -16.25 16.94
C PHE A 186 0.77 -15.65 17.75
N LYS A 187 0.87 -15.95 19.05
CA LYS A 187 1.99 -15.47 19.86
C LYS A 187 3.33 -15.92 19.29
N THR A 188 3.45 -17.20 18.96
CA THR A 188 4.66 -17.78 18.35
C THR A 188 4.99 -17.11 17.01
N GLU A 189 3.97 -16.87 16.19
CA GLU A 189 4.10 -16.20 14.89
C GLU A 189 4.60 -14.76 15.03
N ILE A 190 4.01 -13.99 15.96
CA ILE A 190 4.43 -12.62 16.27
C ILE A 190 5.90 -12.62 16.74
N ASP A 191 6.29 -13.54 17.63
CA ASP A 191 7.67 -13.65 18.10
C ASP A 191 8.65 -13.93 16.95
N ILE A 192 8.27 -14.80 16.00
CA ILE A 192 9.08 -15.09 14.80
C ILE A 192 9.19 -13.85 13.91
N GLN A 193 8.07 -13.16 13.66
CA GLN A 193 8.07 -11.94 12.86
C GLN A 193 8.95 -10.85 13.50
N LEU A 194 8.82 -10.62 14.81
CA LEU A 194 9.64 -9.65 15.54
C LEU A 194 11.13 -9.97 15.45
N LYS A 195 11.52 -11.23 15.68
CA LYS A 195 12.91 -11.68 15.51
C LYS A 195 13.42 -11.44 14.09
N HIS A 196 12.60 -11.75 13.08
CA HIS A 196 12.96 -11.53 11.68
C HIS A 196 13.13 -10.04 11.36
N ILE A 197 12.22 -9.19 11.84
CA ILE A 197 12.31 -7.73 11.69
C ILE A 197 13.59 -7.20 12.32
N HIS A 198 13.87 -7.55 13.57
CA HIS A 198 15.08 -7.12 14.27
C HIS A 198 16.35 -7.58 13.54
N HIS A 199 16.39 -8.84 13.10
CA HIS A 199 17.50 -9.37 12.34
C HIS A 199 17.71 -8.62 11.01
N THR A 200 16.64 -8.42 10.23
CA THR A 200 16.70 -7.73 8.94
C THR A 200 17.13 -6.27 9.10
N MET A 201 16.54 -5.54 10.04
CA MET A 201 16.90 -4.14 10.29
C MET A 201 18.35 -4.01 10.79
N GLY A 202 18.78 -4.89 11.70
CA GLY A 202 20.16 -4.94 12.18
C GLY A 202 21.17 -5.25 11.06
N LYS A 203 20.82 -6.20 10.18
CA LYS A 203 21.63 -6.56 9.01
C LYS A 203 21.78 -5.37 8.05
N GLU A 204 20.70 -4.68 7.68
CA GLU A 204 20.77 -3.54 6.77
C GLU A 204 21.60 -2.36 7.32
N ARG A 205 21.62 -2.17 8.65
CA ARG A 205 22.41 -1.11 9.30
C ARG A 205 23.92 -1.29 9.14
N VAL A 206 24.41 -2.53 9.02
CA VAL A 206 25.84 -2.84 8.91
C VAL A 206 26.30 -3.15 7.50
N LEU A 207 25.36 -3.31 6.55
CA LEU A 207 25.68 -3.66 5.17
C LEU A 207 26.39 -2.50 4.46
N LYS A 208 27.60 -2.78 3.96
CA LYS A 208 28.35 -1.90 3.08
C LYS A 208 28.29 -2.45 1.66
N LEU A 209 27.31 -1.98 0.89
CA LEU A 209 27.15 -2.37 -0.51
C LEU A 209 27.95 -1.45 -1.43
N THR A 210 28.72 -2.01 -2.35
CA THR A 210 29.63 -1.26 -3.23
C THR A 210 29.08 -0.99 -4.63
N TYR A 211 27.90 -1.53 -4.97
CA TYR A 211 27.34 -1.43 -6.32
C TYR A 211 26.42 -0.22 -6.54
N PHE A 212 26.09 0.56 -5.50
CA PHE A 212 25.30 1.78 -5.66
C PHE A 212 26.15 2.93 -6.16
N SER A 213 25.50 3.89 -6.83
CA SER A 213 26.17 5.08 -7.32
C SER A 213 26.75 5.91 -6.16
N PRO A 214 27.92 6.58 -6.35
CA PRO A 214 28.61 7.31 -5.28
C PRO A 214 27.74 8.27 -4.44
N PRO A 215 26.77 9.02 -5.01
CA PRO A 215 25.90 9.90 -4.22
C PRO A 215 25.09 9.21 -3.12
N PHE A 216 24.92 7.88 -3.17
CA PHE A 216 24.10 7.13 -2.21
C PHE A 216 24.92 6.37 -1.16
N ASN A 217 26.25 6.39 -1.24
CA ASN A 217 27.11 5.68 -0.29
C ASN A 217 26.86 6.11 1.16
N GLN A 218 26.60 7.39 1.40
CA GLN A 218 26.31 7.94 2.73
C GLN A 218 24.93 7.54 3.28
N LEU A 219 24.04 7.04 2.43
CA LEU A 219 22.71 6.57 2.84
C LEU A 219 22.75 5.12 3.35
N LEU A 220 23.83 4.39 3.07
CA LEU A 220 23.99 3.01 3.53
C LEU A 220 24.05 2.96 5.05
N GLY A 221 23.31 2.01 5.63
CA GLY A 221 23.18 1.85 7.07
C GLY A 221 22.20 2.81 7.75
N THR A 222 21.74 3.88 7.07
CA THR A 222 20.75 4.83 7.58
C THR A 222 19.41 4.74 6.86
N ILE A 223 19.41 4.57 5.54
CA ILE A 223 18.22 4.36 4.72
C ILE A 223 18.15 2.90 4.27
N SER A 224 16.95 2.33 4.28
CA SER A 224 16.72 0.95 3.84
C SER A 224 17.22 0.70 2.42
N ILE A 225 17.75 -0.50 2.18
CA ILE A 225 18.25 -0.91 0.87
C ILE A 225 17.14 -0.85 -0.17
N LYS A 226 15.90 -1.14 0.23
CA LYS A 226 14.71 -1.02 -0.63
C LYS A 226 14.55 0.39 -1.19
N ALA A 227 14.64 1.43 -0.35
CA ALA A 227 14.53 2.81 -0.80
C ALA A 227 15.74 3.23 -1.66
N ILE A 228 16.94 2.76 -1.31
CA ILE A 228 18.17 3.04 -2.07
C ILE A 228 18.09 2.46 -3.49
N LYS A 229 17.54 1.24 -3.66
CA LYS A 229 17.31 0.66 -5.00
C LYS A 229 16.37 1.52 -5.85
N ILE A 230 15.29 2.03 -5.25
CA ILE A 230 14.32 2.87 -5.97
C ILE A 230 14.95 4.20 -6.40
N ILE A 231 15.71 4.87 -5.53
CA ILE A 231 16.38 6.13 -5.90
C ILE A 231 17.51 5.90 -6.91
N GLU A 232 18.23 4.77 -6.84
CA GLU A 232 19.21 4.36 -7.84
C GLU A 232 18.56 4.24 -9.23
N ASP A 233 17.42 3.55 -9.35
CA ASP A 233 16.68 3.46 -10.61
C ASP A 233 16.30 4.83 -11.18
N GLN A 234 15.93 5.78 -10.30
CA GLN A 234 15.61 7.15 -10.71
C GLN A 234 16.84 7.93 -11.16
N PHE A 235 17.98 7.71 -10.50
CA PHE A 235 19.25 8.32 -10.88
C PHE A 235 19.77 7.79 -12.20
N GLN A 236 19.62 6.48 -12.45
CA GLN A 236 19.95 5.90 -13.74
C GLN A 236 19.03 6.46 -14.85
N LYS A 237 17.74 6.67 -14.58
CA LYS A 237 16.85 7.37 -15.55
C LYS A 237 17.34 8.77 -15.87
N LEU A 238 17.74 9.55 -14.86
CA LEU A 238 18.29 10.88 -15.05
C LEU A 238 19.53 10.86 -15.97
N LYS A 239 20.45 9.89 -15.77
CA LYS A 239 21.67 9.76 -16.59
C LYS A 239 21.38 9.40 -18.05
N HIS A 240 20.40 8.56 -18.30
CA HIS A 240 20.14 7.99 -19.63
C HIS A 240 19.01 8.70 -20.40
N GLN A 241 18.24 9.59 -19.77
CA GLN A 241 17.14 10.32 -20.40
C GLN A 241 17.37 11.83 -20.29
N PRO A 242 17.96 12.47 -21.33
CA PRO A 242 18.26 13.90 -21.29
C PRO A 242 17.00 14.79 -21.29
N ASN A 243 15.88 14.28 -21.80
CA ASN A 243 14.59 14.97 -21.81
C ASN A 243 13.61 14.26 -20.88
N LEU A 244 13.59 14.64 -19.60
CA LEU A 244 12.61 14.14 -18.66
C LEU A 244 11.23 14.74 -18.97
N GLN A 245 10.21 13.88 -19.00
CA GLN A 245 8.82 14.32 -18.98
C GLN A 245 8.53 15.13 -17.71
N PRO A 246 7.56 16.06 -17.72
CA PRO A 246 7.23 16.86 -16.56
C PRO A 246 7.05 16.02 -15.28
N CYS A 247 7.58 16.51 -14.17
CA CYS A 247 7.55 15.79 -12.91
C CYS A 247 6.11 15.64 -12.39
N SER A 248 5.59 14.42 -12.42
CA SER A 248 4.28 14.11 -11.81
C SER A 248 4.26 14.19 -10.27
N LYS A 249 5.42 14.25 -9.62
CA LYS A 249 5.61 14.19 -8.15
C LYS A 249 5.08 12.91 -7.46
N THR A 250 4.41 12.02 -8.19
CA THR A 250 3.77 10.79 -7.66
C THR A 250 4.74 9.90 -6.90
N LEU A 251 5.98 9.71 -7.37
CA LEU A 251 6.98 8.93 -6.63
C LEU A 251 7.40 9.63 -5.33
N THR A 252 7.72 10.92 -5.39
CA THR A 252 8.16 11.67 -4.21
C THR A 252 7.08 11.78 -3.16
N ASN A 253 5.83 12.00 -3.56
CA ASN A 253 4.72 12.12 -2.64
C ASN A 253 4.23 10.74 -2.17
N GLY A 254 4.01 9.81 -3.10
CA GLY A 254 3.44 8.48 -2.83
C GLY A 254 4.43 7.53 -2.16
N MET A 255 5.69 7.50 -2.62
CA MET A 255 6.73 6.68 -2.00
C MET A 255 7.52 7.42 -0.93
N GLY A 256 7.54 8.76 -0.92
CA GLY A 256 8.43 9.48 -0.02
C GLY A 256 9.92 9.36 -0.42
N ILE A 257 10.20 9.06 -1.69
CA ILE A 257 11.55 8.86 -2.23
C ILE A 257 11.81 9.90 -3.34
N PRO A 258 12.98 10.56 -3.37
CA PRO A 258 13.32 11.48 -4.45
C PRO A 258 13.17 10.85 -5.84
N CYS A 259 12.40 11.49 -6.72
CA CYS A 259 12.35 11.15 -8.15
C CYS A 259 13.54 11.77 -8.89
N SER A 260 13.75 11.39 -10.15
CA SER A 260 14.84 11.91 -11.00
C SER A 260 14.98 13.43 -10.94
N HIS A 261 13.87 14.16 -11.04
CA HIS A 261 13.83 15.62 -10.94
C HIS A 261 14.26 16.16 -9.56
N LYS A 262 13.84 15.50 -8.47
CA LYS A 262 14.23 15.91 -7.12
C LYS A 262 15.71 15.60 -6.87
N ILE A 263 16.20 14.47 -7.39
CA ILE A 263 17.62 14.08 -7.35
C ILE A 263 18.46 15.14 -8.04
N GLU A 264 18.14 15.49 -9.28
CA GLU A 264 18.85 16.52 -10.05
C GLU A 264 18.88 17.85 -9.28
N LYS A 265 17.72 18.29 -8.77
CA LYS A 265 17.64 19.52 -7.96
C LYS A 265 18.51 19.44 -6.71
N LEU A 266 18.48 18.34 -5.96
CA LEU A 266 19.26 18.18 -4.73
C LEU A 266 20.76 18.18 -5.01
N LEU A 267 21.21 17.46 -6.03
CA LEU A 267 22.62 17.42 -6.41
C LEU A 267 23.11 18.80 -6.89
N ASN A 268 22.31 19.54 -7.65
CA ASN A 268 22.68 20.87 -8.14
C ASN A 268 22.67 21.94 -7.04
N THR A 269 21.83 21.80 -6.01
CA THR A 269 21.65 22.83 -4.98
C THR A 269 22.41 22.54 -3.68
N LYS A 270 22.39 21.29 -3.20
CA LYS A 270 23.06 20.86 -1.96
C LYS A 270 24.40 20.17 -2.22
N GLY A 271 24.61 19.59 -3.41
CA GLY A 271 25.77 18.76 -3.72
C GLY A 271 25.69 17.32 -3.19
N TYR A 272 24.66 16.98 -2.39
CA TYR A 272 24.46 15.66 -1.83
C TYR A 272 22.98 15.35 -1.59
N ILE A 273 22.67 14.08 -1.30
CA ILE A 273 21.33 13.62 -0.93
C ILE A 273 21.41 12.99 0.45
N GLY A 274 20.71 13.57 1.42
CA GLY A 274 20.75 13.14 2.82
C GLY A 274 19.55 12.24 3.18
N SER A 275 19.60 11.66 4.38
CA SER A 275 18.50 10.82 4.90
C SER A 275 17.21 11.62 5.10
N GLU A 276 17.32 12.92 5.34
CA GLU A 276 16.21 13.87 5.51
C GLU A 276 15.44 14.16 4.21
N ASP A 277 16.01 13.82 3.05
CA ASP A 277 15.34 13.99 1.76
C ASP A 277 14.34 12.85 1.47
N PHE A 278 14.38 11.80 2.30
CA PHE A 278 13.48 10.65 2.29
C PHE A 278 12.42 10.79 3.37
N HIS A 279 11.32 10.10 3.14
CA HIS A 279 10.30 9.94 4.15
C HIS A 279 10.80 9.11 5.34
N PRO A 280 10.49 9.48 6.60
CA PRO A 280 11.05 8.86 7.82
C PRO A 280 10.92 7.34 7.89
N GLN A 281 9.83 6.77 7.35
CA GLN A 281 9.63 5.31 7.25
C GLN A 281 10.81 4.56 6.64
N TRP A 282 11.56 5.16 5.72
CA TRP A 282 12.68 4.49 5.06
C TRP A 282 13.96 4.52 5.88
N ASN A 283 13.99 5.29 6.98
CA ASN A 283 15.13 5.37 7.87
C ASN A 283 15.18 4.15 8.79
N LEU A 284 16.32 3.45 8.80
CA LEU A 284 16.54 2.23 9.58
C LEU A 284 16.61 2.51 11.08
N LEU A 285 16.94 3.73 11.49
CA LEU A 285 17.00 4.18 12.88
C LEU A 285 15.67 4.76 13.37
N TYR A 286 14.65 4.83 12.50
CA TYR A 286 13.36 5.36 12.87
C TYR A 286 12.74 4.54 14.02
N ASN A 287 12.68 5.14 15.21
CA ASN A 287 11.89 4.66 16.32
C ASN A 287 10.69 5.60 16.51
N PRO A 288 9.48 5.13 16.22
CA PRO A 288 8.30 5.98 16.30
C PRO A 288 7.85 6.35 17.71
N LEU A 289 8.41 5.71 18.74
CA LEU A 289 8.10 5.99 20.14
C LEU A 289 9.01 7.08 20.75
N GLU A 290 10.15 7.38 20.11
CA GLU A 290 11.15 8.34 20.60
C GLU A 290 11.12 9.68 19.86
N VAL A 291 10.68 9.67 18.60
CA VAL A 291 10.54 10.88 17.80
C VAL A 291 9.08 11.29 17.85
N GLY A 292 8.77 12.45 18.45
CA GLY A 292 7.42 13.02 18.54
C GLY A 292 6.72 13.31 17.21
N ASP A 293 7.30 12.86 16.08
CA ASP A 293 6.78 13.00 14.74
C ASP A 293 6.45 11.65 14.08
N ILE A 294 5.17 11.32 14.24
CA ILE A 294 4.23 10.69 13.30
C ILE A 294 4.64 9.38 12.60
N LEU A 295 4.07 8.28 13.10
CA LEU A 295 4.05 6.99 12.43
C LEU A 295 3.28 6.98 11.12
N PHE A 296 3.92 6.38 10.12
CA PHE A 296 3.25 5.85 8.95
C PHE A 296 3.11 4.34 9.12
N LEU A 297 2.19 3.94 10.00
CA LEU A 297 1.52 2.68 9.80
C LEU A 297 0.71 2.81 8.53
N ILE A 298 1.20 2.22 7.45
CA ILE A 298 0.30 1.88 6.36
C ILE A 298 -0.36 0.59 6.79
N CYS A 299 -1.53 0.76 7.40
CA CYS A 299 -2.46 -0.33 7.58
C CYS A 299 -2.88 -0.79 6.20
N VAL A 300 -2.30 -1.91 5.77
CA VAL A 300 -2.90 -2.72 4.71
C VAL A 300 -3.85 -3.66 5.44
N ILE A 301 -5.14 -3.40 5.24
CA ILE A 301 -6.34 -4.26 5.26
C ILE A 301 -6.46 -5.37 6.33
N VAL A 302 -7.66 -5.36 6.91
CA VAL A 302 -8.32 -6.40 7.71
C VAL A 302 -8.25 -7.75 7.01
N VAL A 303 -7.62 -8.73 7.64
CA VAL A 303 -7.89 -10.14 7.36
C VAL A 303 -8.84 -10.57 8.45
N MET A 304 -10.11 -10.64 8.10
CA MET A 304 -11.07 -11.38 8.88
C MET A 304 -10.72 -12.84 8.72
N LEU A 305 -10.47 -13.52 9.83
CA LEU A 305 -10.49 -14.98 9.82
C LEU A 305 -11.94 -15.36 9.56
N LYS A 306 -12.23 -15.71 8.31
CA LYS A 306 -13.41 -16.48 7.96
C LYS A 306 -13.23 -17.87 8.56
N SER A 307 -13.39 -18.01 9.87
CA SER A 307 -13.68 -19.32 10.44
C SER A 307 -15.10 -19.63 10.03
N CYS A 308 -15.23 -20.60 9.13
CA CYS A 308 -16.46 -21.36 8.97
C CYS A 308 -16.88 -21.88 10.36
N LEU A 309 -17.68 -21.09 11.09
CA LEU A 309 -18.51 -21.59 12.17
C LEU A 309 -19.90 -21.98 11.64
N THR A 310 -20.02 -22.21 10.34
CA THR A 310 -21.13 -22.99 9.78
C THR A 310 -20.72 -24.48 9.77
N GLY A 311 -20.76 -25.09 10.95
CA GLY A 311 -21.06 -26.52 11.09
C GLY A 311 -22.58 -26.72 11.06
N PRO A 312 -23.07 -27.92 10.70
CA PRO A 312 -24.42 -28.20 10.21
C PRO A 312 -25.57 -27.76 11.12
#